data_AF-A0A453MCV0-F1
#
_entry.id   AF-A0A453MCV0-F1
#
_cell.length_a   1.000
_cell.length_b   1.000
_cell.length_c   1.000
_cell.angle_alpha   90.00
_cell.angle_beta   90.00
_cell.angle_gamma   90.00
#
_symmetry.space_group_name_H-M   'P 1'
#
loop_
_entity.id
_entity.type
_entity.pdbx_description
1 polymer ?
#
loop_
_entity_poly.entity_id
_entity_poly.type
_entity_poly.pdbx_seq_one_letter_code
_entity_poly.pdbx_strand_id
1 'polypeptide(L)'
;MLGAVPALLTYYWRMKMPETARYTALVELEDETEKMDEMVSRGANDFGLFSPQFARRHGLHLVGTATTWFLLDIAFYSQNLFQKDIFTSINWIPKARTMSALDEVFRISRAQTLIALCGTVPGYWFTVFLIDVVGRFAIQLMGFFMMTVFMLGLAVPYHHWTTPGNQIGFVVMYAFTFFFANFGPNATTFVVPAEIFPARLRSTCHGISAAAGKAGAMIGAFGFLYAAQDPHKPDAGYRPGIGVRNSLFVLAGVNLLGFMFTFLVPEANGKSLEEMSGEAQDDEDQARAAAAVQPSTA
;
A
#
# COMPACT_ATOMS: atom_id res chain seq x y z
N MET A 1 -13.81 8.64 22.28
CA MET A 1 -12.95 9.44 23.19
C MET A 1 -11.63 8.73 23.53
N LEU A 2 -11.60 7.41 23.78
CA LEU A 2 -10.34 6.65 23.95
C LEU A 2 -9.41 6.63 22.70
N GLY A 3 -9.96 6.72 21.49
CA GLY A 3 -9.18 6.77 20.24
C GLY A 3 -8.34 8.05 20.03
N ALA A 4 -8.56 9.09 20.84
CA ALA A 4 -7.72 10.30 20.80
C ALA A 4 -6.37 10.09 21.50
N VAL A 5 -6.27 9.10 22.40
CA VAL A 5 -5.05 8.84 23.18
C VAL A 5 -3.89 8.39 22.28
N PRO A 6 -4.05 7.41 21.36
CA PRO A 6 -3.00 7.08 20.40
C PRO A 6 -2.63 8.25 19.49
N ALA A 7 -3.62 9.04 19.03
CA ALA A 7 -3.36 10.18 18.16
C ALA A 7 -2.53 11.29 18.85
N LEU A 8 -2.83 11.58 20.12
CA LEU A 8 -2.06 12.52 20.94
C LEU A 8 -0.65 12.00 21.23
N LEU A 9 -0.50 10.70 21.49
CA LEU A 9 0.81 10.04 21.65
C LEU A 9 1.64 10.13 20.36
N THR A 10 1.05 9.80 19.21
CA THR A 10 1.74 9.89 17.91
C THR A 10 2.13 11.34 17.59
N TYR A 11 1.26 12.31 17.88
CA TYR A 11 1.57 13.74 17.71
C TYR A 11 2.73 14.18 18.61
N TYR A 12 2.66 13.82 19.90
CA TYR A 12 3.71 14.14 20.87
C TYR A 12 5.06 13.53 20.49
N TRP A 13 5.07 12.26 20.08
CA TRP A 13 6.30 11.61 19.62
C TRP A 13 6.80 12.18 18.31
N ARG A 14 5.92 12.50 17.35
CA ARG A 14 6.31 13.13 16.10
C ARG A 14 6.91 14.52 16.29
N MET A 15 6.40 15.30 17.24
CA MET A 15 6.99 16.59 17.63
C MET A 15 8.35 16.45 18.31
N LYS A 16 8.63 15.30 18.92
CA LYS A 16 9.89 15.01 19.61
C LYS A 16 10.88 14.21 18.77
N MET A 17 10.47 13.69 17.61
CA MET A 17 11.41 13.04 16.70
C MET A 17 12.33 14.13 16.17
N PRO A 18 13.63 14.07 16.47
CA PRO A 18 14.58 14.94 15.79
C PRO A 18 14.45 14.65 14.29
N GLU A 19 14.52 15.71 13.48
CA GLU A 19 14.72 15.54 12.04
C GLU A 19 15.90 14.59 11.84
N THR A 20 15.83 13.75 10.81
CA THR A 20 16.92 12.82 10.52
C THR A 20 18.24 13.58 10.48
N ALA A 21 19.28 13.08 11.17
CA ALA A 21 20.58 13.73 11.28
C ALA A 21 21.15 14.19 9.91
N ARG A 22 20.76 13.48 8.84
CA ARG A 22 21.09 13.82 7.45
C ARG A 22 20.31 15.01 6.88
N TYR A 23 19.05 15.22 7.24
CA TYR A 23 18.30 16.45 6.89
C TYR A 23 18.88 17.65 7.62
N THR A 24 19.20 17.50 8.90
CA THR A 24 19.90 18.54 9.68
C THR A 24 21.27 18.85 9.08
N ALA A 25 22.04 17.82 8.71
CA ALA A 25 23.33 18.01 8.03
C ALA A 25 23.18 18.65 6.63
N LEU A 26 22.13 18.30 5.86
CA LEU A 26 21.86 18.92 4.55
C LEU A 26 21.45 20.39 4.69
N VAL A 27 20.69 20.75 5.72
CA VAL A 27 20.26 22.13 5.99
C VAL A 27 21.40 22.96 6.57
N GLU A 28 22.25 22.40 7.43
CA GLU A 28 23.47 23.06 7.91
C GLU A 28 24.49 23.25 6.78
N LEU A 29 24.58 22.29 5.84
CA LEU A 29 25.34 22.47 4.61
C LEU A 29 24.72 23.56 3.72
N GLU A 30 23.38 23.66 3.63
CA GLU A 30 22.68 24.72 2.89
C GLU A 30 22.99 26.13 3.46
N ASP A 31 23.02 26.28 4.80
CA ASP A 31 23.36 27.54 5.48
C ASP A 31 24.86 27.91 5.37
N GLU A 32 25.77 26.92 5.26
CA GLU A 32 27.19 27.17 4.98
C GLU A 32 27.49 27.35 3.47
N THR A 33 26.60 26.90 2.57
CA THR A 33 26.81 26.95 1.11
C THR A 33 26.65 28.31 0.45
N GLU A 34 26.01 29.31 1.06
CA GLU A 34 25.95 30.67 0.49
C GLU A 34 27.36 31.29 0.26
N LYS A 35 28.40 30.78 0.94
CA LYS A 35 29.81 31.20 0.74
C LYS A 35 30.65 30.26 -0.13
N MET A 36 30.10 29.09 -0.49
CA MET A 36 30.75 28.03 -1.29
C MET A 36 30.03 27.81 -2.65
N ASP A 37 29.04 28.64 -2.97
CA ASP A 37 28.15 28.53 -4.13
C ASP A 37 28.86 28.70 -5.49
N GLU A 38 30.04 29.34 -5.56
CA GLU A 38 30.76 29.52 -6.83
C GLU A 38 31.69 28.36 -7.22
N MET A 39 32.07 27.45 -6.32
CA MET A 39 33.01 26.36 -6.63
C MET A 39 32.42 24.94 -6.60
N VAL A 40 31.31 24.69 -5.87
CA VAL A 40 30.68 23.36 -5.73
C VAL A 40 29.55 23.12 -6.75
N SER A 41 29.16 24.14 -7.51
CA SER A 41 28.19 24.11 -8.62
C SER A 41 28.56 23.20 -9.81
N ARG A 42 29.57 22.32 -9.67
CA ARG A 42 30.07 21.44 -10.73
C ARG A 42 30.15 19.93 -10.40
N GLY A 43 29.72 19.47 -9.21
CA GLY A 43 29.96 18.06 -8.80
C GLY A 43 28.74 17.19 -8.48
N ALA A 44 27.61 17.76 -8.04
CA ALA A 44 26.46 16.96 -7.69
C ALA A 44 25.68 16.57 -8.96
N ASN A 45 25.44 15.26 -9.15
CA ASN A 45 24.54 14.75 -10.20
C ASN A 45 23.11 15.29 -9.99
N ASP A 46 22.85 16.48 -10.52
CA ASP A 46 21.61 17.23 -10.36
C ASP A 46 20.58 16.76 -11.40
N PHE A 47 20.02 15.57 -11.16
CA PHE A 47 19.01 15.01 -12.05
C PHE A 47 17.62 15.13 -11.43
N GLY A 48 16.78 15.97 -12.04
CA GLY A 48 15.39 16.15 -11.64
C GLY A 48 14.52 14.92 -11.93
N LEU A 49 13.27 14.93 -11.44
CA LEU A 49 12.27 13.87 -11.63
C LEU A 49 12.06 13.49 -13.11
N PHE A 50 12.15 14.46 -14.02
CA PHE A 50 11.94 14.27 -15.45
C PHE A 50 13.23 14.01 -16.24
N SER A 51 14.34 13.76 -15.54
CA SER A 51 15.61 13.47 -16.20
C SER A 51 15.62 12.06 -16.81
N PRO A 52 16.34 11.86 -17.94
CA PRO A 52 16.57 10.52 -18.50
C PRO A 52 17.29 9.59 -17.53
N GLN A 53 18.11 10.15 -16.63
CA GLN A 53 18.85 9.43 -15.61
C GLN A 53 17.91 8.86 -14.54
N PHE A 54 16.96 9.67 -14.03
CA PHE A 54 15.91 9.19 -13.14
C PHE A 54 15.08 8.09 -13.79
N ALA A 55 14.62 8.32 -15.03
CA ALA A 55 13.78 7.35 -15.75
C ALA A 55 14.49 6.00 -15.92
N ARG A 56 15.80 6.00 -16.20
CA ARG A 56 16.59 4.79 -16.38
C ARG A 56 16.87 4.04 -15.07
N ARG A 57 17.13 4.76 -13.97
CA ARG A 57 17.53 4.17 -12.67
C ARG A 57 16.33 3.82 -11.79
N HIS A 58 15.32 4.67 -11.77
CA HIS A 58 14.20 4.64 -10.81
C HIS A 58 12.82 4.66 -11.46
N GLY A 59 12.72 4.83 -12.78
CA GLY A 59 11.44 4.87 -13.49
C GLY A 59 10.64 3.57 -13.37
N LEU A 60 11.31 2.41 -13.49
CA LEU A 60 10.66 1.11 -13.32
C LEU A 60 10.18 0.90 -11.88
N HIS A 61 10.98 1.34 -10.90
CA HIS A 61 10.63 1.27 -9.48
C HIS A 61 9.39 2.12 -9.19
N LEU A 62 9.31 3.34 -9.75
CA LEU A 62 8.15 4.22 -9.60
C LEU A 62 6.88 3.63 -10.22
N VAL A 63 6.99 3.01 -11.40
CA VAL A 63 5.87 2.28 -12.00
C VAL A 63 5.45 1.12 -11.11
N GLY A 64 6.40 0.34 -10.58
CA GLY A 64 6.13 -0.77 -9.68
C GLY A 64 5.40 -0.32 -8.40
N THR A 65 5.93 0.68 -7.70
CA THR A 65 5.34 1.18 -6.45
C THR A 65 3.99 1.84 -6.66
N ALA A 66 3.84 2.68 -7.69
CA ALA A 66 2.58 3.34 -7.98
C ALA A 66 1.50 2.33 -8.40
N THR A 67 1.84 1.37 -9.27
CA THR A 67 0.89 0.39 -9.78
C THR A 67 0.45 -0.60 -8.70
N THR A 68 1.38 -1.10 -7.89
CA THR A 68 1.04 -2.03 -6.81
C THR A 68 0.19 -1.36 -5.73
N TRP A 69 0.47 -0.10 -5.37
CA TRP A 69 -0.38 0.65 -4.45
C TRP A 69 -1.76 0.95 -5.04
N PHE A 70 -1.83 1.36 -6.32
CA PHE A 70 -3.10 1.55 -7.03
C PHE A 70 -3.97 0.29 -7.02
N LEU A 71 -3.40 -0.87 -7.40
CA LEU A 71 -4.12 -2.14 -7.49
C LEU A 71 -4.56 -2.63 -6.11
N LEU A 72 -3.70 -2.48 -5.10
CA LEU A 72 -4.07 -2.78 -3.73
C LEU A 72 -5.26 -1.94 -3.28
N ASP A 73 -5.20 -0.61 -3.45
CA ASP A 73 -6.22 0.29 -2.93
C ASP A 73 -7.58 0.04 -3.61
N ILE A 74 -7.61 -0.39 -4.89
CA ILE A 74 -8.85 -0.89 -5.52
C ILE A 74 -9.43 -2.03 -4.69
N ALA A 75 -8.68 -3.12 -4.48
CA ALA A 75 -9.20 -4.30 -3.80
C ALA A 75 -9.52 -4.02 -2.32
N PHE A 76 -8.60 -3.38 -1.61
CA PHE A 76 -8.69 -3.15 -0.17
C PHE A 76 -9.86 -2.21 0.19
N TYR A 77 -10.03 -1.10 -0.54
CA TYR A 77 -11.14 -0.18 -0.27
C TYR A 77 -12.48 -0.75 -0.74
N SER A 78 -12.55 -1.43 -1.90
CA SER A 78 -13.80 -2.10 -2.33
C SER A 78 -14.28 -3.09 -1.26
N GLN A 79 -13.38 -3.90 -0.72
CA GLN A 79 -13.71 -4.88 0.31
C GLN A 79 -14.15 -4.23 1.63
N ASN A 80 -13.47 -3.17 2.07
CA ASN A 80 -13.83 -2.48 3.32
C ASN A 80 -15.17 -1.73 3.20
N LEU A 81 -15.38 -1.00 2.11
CA LEU A 81 -16.56 -0.15 1.91
C LEU A 81 -17.83 -0.97 1.70
N PHE A 82 -17.75 -2.04 0.90
CA PHE A 82 -18.92 -2.85 0.52
C PHE A 82 -19.03 -4.15 1.32
N GLN A 83 -18.35 -4.22 2.47
CA GLN A 83 -18.41 -5.35 3.38
C GLN A 83 -19.85 -5.68 3.81
N LYS A 84 -20.65 -4.65 4.07
CA LYS A 84 -22.09 -4.78 4.37
C LYS A 84 -22.83 -5.50 3.25
N ASP A 85 -22.64 -5.06 2.01
CA ASP A 85 -23.37 -5.59 0.85
C ASP A 85 -22.95 -7.02 0.57
N ILE A 86 -21.66 -7.33 0.71
CA ILE A 86 -21.12 -8.70 0.64
C ILE A 86 -21.78 -9.59 1.70
N PHE A 87 -21.85 -9.17 2.96
CA PHE A 87 -22.48 -9.98 4.02
C PHE A 87 -23.99 -10.14 3.89
N THR A 88 -24.65 -9.14 3.31
CA THR A 88 -26.08 -9.21 3.00
C THR A 88 -26.33 -10.17 1.84
N SER A 89 -25.45 -10.17 0.83
CA SER A 89 -25.56 -11.05 -0.35
C SER A 89 -25.42 -12.54 -0.03
N ILE A 90 -24.63 -12.89 0.98
CA ILE A 90 -24.47 -14.27 1.48
C ILE A 90 -25.49 -14.67 2.56
N ASN A 91 -26.48 -13.81 2.83
CA ASN A 91 -27.50 -14.02 3.86
C ASN A 91 -26.94 -14.19 5.29
N TRP A 92 -25.78 -13.60 5.59
CA TRP A 92 -25.23 -13.62 6.95
C TRP A 92 -25.83 -12.49 7.80
N ILE A 93 -26.01 -11.31 7.19
CA ILE A 93 -26.76 -10.20 7.77
C ILE A 93 -28.10 -10.12 7.03
N PRO A 94 -29.24 -10.11 7.73
CA PRO A 94 -30.54 -9.95 7.08
C PRO A 94 -30.64 -8.60 6.35
N LYS A 95 -31.56 -8.48 5.39
CA LYS A 95 -31.72 -7.23 4.63
C LYS A 95 -32.19 -6.09 5.54
N ALA A 96 -31.71 -4.87 5.31
CA ALA A 96 -32.03 -3.68 6.11
C ALA A 96 -33.55 -3.52 6.40
N ARG A 97 -34.41 -3.80 5.41
CA ARG A 97 -35.88 -3.69 5.54
C ARG A 97 -36.51 -4.64 6.57
N THR A 98 -35.76 -5.62 7.08
CA THR A 98 -36.26 -6.60 8.05
C THR A 98 -35.78 -6.33 9.49
N MET A 99 -35.08 -5.22 9.74
CA MET A 99 -34.55 -4.89 11.08
C MET A 99 -34.56 -3.39 11.38
N SER A 100 -34.43 -3.05 12.66
CA SER A 100 -34.20 -1.68 13.09
C SER A 100 -32.82 -1.20 12.63
N ALA A 101 -32.70 0.11 12.34
CA ALA A 101 -31.42 0.72 11.98
C ALA A 101 -30.34 0.52 13.06
N LEU A 102 -30.73 0.52 14.35
CA LEU A 102 -29.80 0.26 15.45
C LEU A 102 -29.29 -1.18 15.44
N ASP A 103 -30.17 -2.15 15.18
CA ASP A 103 -29.82 -3.56 15.10
C ASP A 103 -28.92 -3.84 13.89
N GLU A 104 -29.19 -3.18 12.76
CA GLU A 104 -28.38 -3.25 11.54
C GLU A 104 -26.95 -2.78 11.80
N VAL A 105 -26.81 -1.57 12.34
CA VAL A 105 -25.50 -0.99 12.66
C VAL A 105 -24.76 -1.85 13.67
N PHE A 106 -25.43 -2.36 14.71
CA PHE A 106 -24.80 -3.21 15.71
C PHE A 106 -24.27 -4.53 15.10
N ARG A 107 -25.04 -5.19 14.24
CA ARG A 107 -24.63 -6.45 13.58
C ARG A 107 -23.46 -6.23 12.62
N ILE A 108 -23.52 -5.18 11.79
CA ILE A 108 -22.43 -4.84 10.86
C ILE A 108 -21.17 -4.49 11.64
N SER A 109 -21.29 -3.65 12.68
CA SER A 109 -20.15 -3.23 13.51
C SER A 109 -19.50 -4.41 14.22
N ARG A 110 -20.30 -5.36 14.74
CA ARG A 110 -19.78 -6.59 15.36
C ARG A 110 -19.01 -7.44 14.35
N ALA A 111 -19.55 -7.60 13.14
CA ALA A 111 -18.89 -8.34 12.06
C ALA A 111 -17.56 -7.70 11.63
N GLN A 112 -17.55 -6.38 11.42
CA GLN A 112 -16.36 -5.62 11.09
C GLN A 112 -15.31 -5.66 12.21
N THR A 113 -15.74 -5.53 13.47
CA THR A 113 -14.85 -5.62 14.64
C THR A 113 -14.19 -6.99 14.73
N LEU A 114 -14.93 -8.08 14.48
CA LEU A 114 -14.37 -9.42 14.48
C LEU A 114 -13.29 -9.59 13.40
N ILE A 115 -13.56 -9.12 12.18
CA ILE A 115 -12.59 -9.17 11.07
C ILE A 115 -11.38 -8.28 11.34
N ALA A 116 -11.57 -7.12 11.96
CA ALA A 116 -10.47 -6.25 12.33
C ALA A 116 -9.58 -6.91 13.40
N LEU A 117 -10.17 -7.50 14.44
CA LEU A 117 -9.45 -8.14 15.54
C LEU A 117 -8.74 -9.43 15.13
N CYS A 118 -9.34 -10.22 14.23
CA CYS A 118 -8.80 -11.52 13.84
C CYS A 118 -8.01 -11.49 12.52
N GLY A 119 -8.27 -10.52 11.64
CA GLY A 119 -7.61 -10.39 10.33
C GLY A 119 -6.66 -9.21 10.29
N THR A 120 -7.21 -7.99 10.28
CA THR A 120 -6.45 -6.75 10.04
C THR A 120 -5.33 -6.51 11.06
N VAL A 121 -5.67 -6.49 12.36
CA VAL A 121 -4.71 -6.16 13.43
C VAL A 121 -3.59 -7.20 13.54
N PRO A 122 -3.87 -8.52 13.58
CA PRO A 122 -2.80 -9.52 13.57
C PRO A 122 -1.93 -9.44 12.31
N GLY A 123 -2.52 -9.20 11.13
CA GLY A 123 -1.76 -9.07 9.89
C GLY A 123 -0.72 -7.97 9.94
N TYR A 124 -1.06 -6.81 10.52
CA TYR A 124 -0.09 -5.73 10.73
C TYR A 124 1.06 -6.12 11.66
N TRP A 125 0.76 -6.75 12.79
CA TRP A 125 1.80 -7.19 13.72
C TRP A 125 2.73 -8.24 13.12
N PHE A 126 2.19 -9.14 12.29
CA PHE A 126 3.01 -10.09 11.54
C PHE A 126 3.95 -9.38 10.58
N THR A 127 3.49 -8.35 9.86
CA THR A 127 4.40 -7.52 9.06
C THR A 127 5.47 -6.87 9.91
N VAL A 128 5.09 -6.21 11.02
CA VAL A 128 6.06 -5.53 11.90
C VAL A 128 7.16 -6.47 12.38
N PHE A 129 6.84 -7.71 12.76
CA PHE A 129 7.83 -8.66 13.25
C PHE A 129 8.68 -9.31 12.15
N LEU A 130 8.17 -9.39 10.91
CA LEU A 130 8.79 -10.16 9.83
C LEU A 130 9.36 -9.32 8.70
N ILE A 131 9.06 -8.02 8.62
CA ILE A 131 9.46 -7.17 7.49
C ILE A 131 10.98 -7.06 7.31
N ASP A 132 11.73 -7.04 8.42
CA ASP A 132 13.20 -7.01 8.40
C ASP A 132 13.83 -8.40 8.30
N VAL A 133 13.08 -9.48 8.56
CA VAL A 133 13.58 -10.85 8.48
C VAL A 133 13.34 -11.45 7.10
N VAL A 134 12.11 -11.34 6.59
CA VAL A 134 11.65 -11.93 5.33
C VAL A 134 11.91 -11.00 4.14
N GLY A 135 11.85 -9.69 4.36
CA GLY A 135 11.98 -8.68 3.31
C GLY A 135 10.65 -8.21 2.75
N ARG A 136 10.69 -7.03 2.13
CA ARG A 136 9.49 -6.30 1.70
C ARG A 136 8.89 -6.93 0.44
N PHE A 137 9.75 -7.35 -0.49
CA PHE A 137 9.32 -7.96 -1.76
C PHE A 137 8.61 -9.28 -1.51
N ALA A 138 9.20 -10.16 -0.69
CA ALA A 138 8.63 -11.46 -0.39
C ALA A 138 7.28 -11.37 0.34
N ILE A 139 7.15 -10.45 1.32
CA ILE A 139 5.89 -10.19 2.01
C ILE A 139 4.83 -9.65 1.04
N GLN A 140 5.19 -8.69 0.19
CA GLN A 140 4.26 -8.13 -0.80
C GLN A 140 3.75 -9.19 -1.77
N LEU A 141 4.66 -10.03 -2.29
CA LEU A 141 4.35 -11.09 -3.25
C LEU A 141 3.43 -12.14 -2.63
N MET A 142 3.76 -12.62 -1.43
CA MET A 142 2.93 -13.56 -0.67
C MET A 142 1.55 -12.96 -0.38
N GLY A 143 1.49 -11.69 0.03
CA GLY A 143 0.24 -11.01 0.35
C GLY A 143 -0.70 -10.94 -0.85
N PHE A 144 -0.24 -10.43 -2.00
CA PHE A 144 -1.05 -10.41 -3.23
C PHE A 144 -1.47 -11.81 -3.68
N PHE A 145 -0.56 -12.80 -3.61
CA PHE A 145 -0.88 -14.18 -3.97
C PHE A 145 -1.98 -14.76 -3.10
N MET A 146 -1.84 -14.66 -1.78
CA MET A 146 -2.82 -15.17 -0.84
C MET A 146 -4.15 -14.43 -0.97
N MET A 147 -4.13 -13.11 -1.12
CA MET A 147 -5.33 -12.32 -1.41
C MET A 147 -6.06 -12.84 -2.66
N THR A 148 -5.34 -13.15 -3.75
CA THR A 148 -5.95 -13.76 -4.94
C THR A 148 -6.56 -15.13 -4.63
N VAL A 149 -5.83 -16.01 -3.93
CA VAL A 149 -6.30 -17.37 -3.58
C VAL A 149 -7.57 -17.30 -2.72
N PHE A 150 -7.59 -16.49 -1.66
CA PHE A 150 -8.77 -16.35 -0.81
C PHE A 150 -9.94 -15.71 -1.56
N MET A 151 -9.68 -14.72 -2.41
CA MET A 151 -10.74 -14.08 -3.21
C MET A 151 -11.35 -15.06 -4.23
N LEU A 152 -10.53 -15.90 -4.87
CA LEU A 152 -11.03 -16.98 -5.74
C LEU A 152 -11.79 -18.04 -4.94
N GLY A 153 -11.33 -18.38 -3.74
CA GLY A 153 -12.02 -19.28 -2.81
C GLY A 153 -13.39 -18.75 -2.36
N LEU A 154 -13.58 -17.43 -2.34
CA LEU A 154 -14.88 -16.80 -2.09
C LEU A 154 -15.76 -16.78 -3.36
N ALA A 155 -15.18 -16.51 -4.53
CA ALA A 155 -15.91 -16.30 -5.78
C ALA A 155 -16.33 -17.60 -6.50
N VAL A 156 -15.48 -18.65 -6.47
CA VAL A 156 -15.73 -19.91 -7.20
C VAL A 156 -16.91 -20.68 -6.58
N PRO A 157 -16.86 -21.11 -5.30
CA PRO A 157 -17.97 -21.79 -4.63
C PRO A 157 -18.98 -20.80 -4.04
N TYR A 158 -19.26 -19.67 -4.70
CA TYR A 158 -20.14 -18.62 -4.16
C TYR A 158 -21.52 -19.13 -3.74
N HIS A 159 -22.11 -20.07 -4.50
CA HIS A 159 -23.39 -20.69 -4.14
C HIS A 159 -23.32 -21.53 -2.85
N HIS A 160 -22.18 -22.17 -2.57
CA HIS A 160 -21.98 -22.91 -1.33
C HIS A 160 -22.03 -21.96 -0.13
N TRP A 161 -21.44 -20.77 -0.26
CA TRP A 161 -21.44 -19.73 0.78
C TRP A 161 -22.80 -19.11 1.04
N THR A 162 -23.67 -19.02 0.02
CA THR A 162 -25.04 -18.53 0.17
C THR A 162 -26.00 -19.54 0.81
N THR A 163 -25.58 -20.80 0.94
CA THR A 163 -26.40 -21.88 1.53
C THR A 163 -26.36 -21.80 3.07
N PRO A 164 -27.49 -22.01 3.78
CA PRO A 164 -27.53 -21.94 5.24
C PRO A 164 -26.51 -22.90 5.89
N GLY A 165 -25.73 -22.38 6.84
CA GLY A 165 -24.74 -23.16 7.61
C GLY A 165 -23.29 -22.91 7.19
N ASN A 166 -23.03 -22.38 5.99
CA ASN A 166 -21.67 -22.18 5.49
C ASN A 166 -21.15 -20.74 5.63
N GLN A 167 -21.95 -19.82 6.19
CA GLN A 167 -21.59 -18.39 6.25
C GLN A 167 -20.33 -18.13 7.08
N ILE A 168 -20.06 -18.95 8.10
CA ILE A 168 -18.87 -18.81 8.95
C ILE A 168 -17.60 -19.02 8.12
N GLY A 169 -17.59 -20.03 7.23
CA GLY A 169 -16.45 -20.29 6.35
C GLY A 169 -16.18 -19.13 5.40
N PHE A 170 -17.24 -18.48 4.86
CA PHE A 170 -17.08 -17.26 4.07
C PHE A 170 -16.41 -16.15 4.88
N VAL A 171 -16.87 -15.90 6.10
CA VAL A 171 -16.31 -14.85 6.98
C VAL A 171 -14.85 -15.14 7.32
N VAL A 172 -14.48 -16.40 7.57
CA VAL A 172 -13.09 -16.81 7.83
C VAL A 172 -12.20 -16.56 6.61
N MET A 173 -12.63 -17.00 5.42
CA MET A 173 -11.91 -16.77 4.17
C MET A 173 -11.76 -15.26 3.88
N TYR A 174 -12.83 -14.49 4.14
CA TYR A 174 -12.83 -13.04 3.99
C TYR A 174 -11.88 -12.34 4.98
N ALA A 175 -11.84 -12.81 6.23
CA ALA A 175 -10.91 -12.33 7.25
C ALA A 175 -9.45 -12.64 6.86
N PHE A 176 -9.17 -13.81 6.27
CA PHE A 176 -7.86 -14.14 5.75
C PHE A 176 -7.43 -13.22 4.61
N THR A 177 -8.35 -12.81 3.72
CA THR A 177 -8.03 -11.80 2.70
C THR A 177 -7.53 -10.50 3.33
N PHE A 178 -8.17 -10.02 4.41
CA PHE A 178 -7.67 -8.85 5.14
C PHE A 178 -6.37 -9.13 5.90
N PHE A 179 -6.23 -10.31 6.51
CA PHE A 179 -4.99 -10.69 7.17
C PHE A 179 -3.80 -10.59 6.21
N PHE A 180 -3.89 -11.20 5.02
CA PHE A 180 -2.82 -11.18 4.03
C PHE A 180 -2.71 -9.86 3.26
N ALA A 181 -3.76 -9.03 3.24
CA ALA A 181 -3.62 -7.66 2.77
C ALA A 181 -2.70 -6.85 3.70
N ASN A 182 -2.84 -7.02 5.02
CA ASN A 182 -2.05 -6.30 6.03
C ASN A 182 -0.71 -6.96 6.32
N PHE A 183 -0.66 -8.30 6.33
CA PHE A 183 0.55 -9.11 6.24
C PHE A 183 1.00 -9.26 4.79
N GLY A 184 1.29 -8.13 4.16
CA GLY A 184 1.43 -8.08 2.71
C GLY A 184 1.42 -6.66 2.16
N PRO A 185 0.76 -6.46 1.01
CA PRO A 185 0.90 -5.24 0.23
C PRO A 185 0.49 -3.96 0.97
N ASN A 186 -0.47 -3.99 1.89
CA ASN A 186 -0.92 -2.77 2.58
C ASN A 186 0.13 -2.13 3.48
N ALA A 187 1.05 -2.91 4.03
CA ALA A 187 2.18 -2.35 4.75
C ALA A 187 3.35 -2.06 3.79
N THR A 188 3.66 -2.98 2.88
CA THR A 188 4.84 -2.86 2.03
C THR A 188 4.72 -1.74 0.98
N THR A 189 3.54 -1.49 0.40
CA THR A 189 3.36 -0.39 -0.57
C THR A 189 3.54 0.99 0.05
N PHE A 190 3.36 1.13 1.36
CA PHE A 190 3.69 2.36 2.10
C PHE A 190 5.18 2.46 2.41
N VAL A 191 5.81 1.35 2.83
CA VAL A 191 7.21 1.33 3.26
C VAL A 191 8.17 1.43 2.08
N VAL A 192 7.95 0.66 1.03
CA VAL A 192 8.90 0.51 -0.08
C VAL A 192 9.24 1.83 -0.80
N PRO A 193 8.28 2.70 -1.18
CA PRO A 193 8.63 3.98 -1.80
C PRO A 193 9.46 4.89 -0.88
N ALA A 194 9.31 4.77 0.44
CA ALA A 194 10.15 5.55 1.37
C ALA A 194 11.59 5.02 1.44
N GLU A 195 11.81 3.73 1.17
CA GLU A 195 13.12 3.09 1.27
C GLU A 195 13.92 3.11 -0.04
N ILE A 196 13.27 3.04 -1.20
CA ILE A 196 13.96 2.85 -2.49
C ILE A 196 14.39 4.15 -3.18
N PHE A 197 13.72 5.26 -2.91
CA PHE A 197 13.96 6.52 -3.61
C PHE A 197 15.02 7.39 -2.90
N PRO A 198 15.87 8.11 -3.66
CA PRO A 198 16.89 9.00 -3.13
C PRO A 198 16.25 10.10 -2.28
N ALA A 199 16.95 10.55 -1.23
CA ALA A 199 16.38 11.43 -0.21
C ALA A 199 15.74 12.69 -0.80
N ARG A 200 16.38 13.27 -1.84
CA ARG A 200 15.92 14.48 -2.54
C ARG A 200 14.57 14.30 -3.25
N LEU A 201 14.30 13.12 -3.84
CA LEU A 201 13.09 12.84 -4.62
C LEU A 201 12.09 11.93 -3.89
N ARG A 202 12.44 11.46 -2.69
CA ARG A 202 11.65 10.49 -1.91
C ARG A 202 10.24 10.97 -1.66
N SER A 203 10.07 12.22 -1.21
CA SER A 203 8.75 12.79 -0.91
C SER A 203 7.87 12.87 -2.16
N THR A 204 8.43 13.29 -3.30
CA THR A 204 7.73 13.39 -4.57
C THR A 204 7.34 12.01 -5.11
N CYS A 205 8.26 11.05 -5.11
CA CYS A 205 8.00 9.69 -5.62
C CYS A 205 7.03 8.91 -4.73
N HIS A 206 7.16 9.07 -3.41
CA HIS A 206 6.18 8.55 -2.44
C HIS A 206 4.82 9.23 -2.65
N GLY A 207 4.77 10.54 -2.86
CA GLY A 207 3.56 11.30 -3.16
C GLY A 207 2.86 10.84 -4.43
N ILE A 208 3.60 10.59 -5.51
CA ILE A 208 3.06 10.03 -6.77
C ILE A 208 2.49 8.63 -6.52
N SER A 209 3.21 7.78 -5.81
CA SER A 209 2.75 6.41 -5.49
C SER A 209 1.49 6.44 -4.61
N ALA A 210 1.44 7.33 -3.62
CA ALA A 210 0.29 7.52 -2.74
C ALA A 210 -0.92 8.09 -3.50
N ALA A 211 -0.71 9.03 -4.41
CA ALA A 211 -1.75 9.58 -5.27
C ALA A 211 -2.35 8.49 -6.19
N ALA A 212 -1.50 7.61 -6.74
CA ALA A 212 -1.96 6.44 -7.47
C ALA A 212 -2.79 5.50 -6.58
N GLY A 213 -2.34 5.21 -5.36
CA GLY A 213 -3.15 4.49 -4.37
C GLY A 213 -4.54 5.10 -4.19
N LYS A 214 -4.63 6.42 -3.93
CA LYS A 214 -5.92 7.10 -3.78
C LYS A 214 -6.78 7.10 -5.05
N ALA A 215 -6.18 7.17 -6.23
CA ALA A 215 -6.91 6.96 -7.48
C ALA A 215 -7.50 5.55 -7.56
N GLY A 216 -6.73 4.54 -7.14
CA GLY A 216 -7.18 3.16 -6.99
C GLY A 216 -8.35 3.04 -6.02
N ALA A 217 -8.27 3.67 -4.85
CA ALA A 217 -9.34 3.67 -3.85
C ALA A 217 -10.64 4.28 -4.40
N MET A 218 -10.55 5.37 -5.17
CA MET A 218 -11.71 5.97 -5.83
C MET A 218 -12.33 5.03 -6.86
N ILE A 219 -11.51 4.39 -7.71
CA ILE A 219 -11.99 3.40 -8.69
C ILE A 219 -12.60 2.19 -7.98
N GLY A 220 -12.00 1.72 -6.88
CA GLY A 220 -12.54 0.63 -6.07
C GLY A 220 -13.88 1.00 -5.43
N ALA A 221 -14.00 2.21 -4.88
CA ALA A 221 -15.23 2.71 -4.26
C ALA A 221 -16.37 2.81 -5.28
N PHE A 222 -16.19 3.55 -6.37
CA PHE A 222 -17.26 3.74 -7.35
C PHE A 222 -17.43 2.53 -8.28
N GLY A 223 -16.32 1.97 -8.76
CA GLY A 223 -16.33 0.83 -9.68
C GLY A 223 -16.98 -0.39 -9.07
N PHE A 224 -16.65 -0.76 -7.82
CA PHE A 224 -17.29 -1.89 -7.16
C PHE A 224 -18.76 -1.60 -6.85
N LEU A 225 -19.10 -0.38 -6.42
CA LEU A 225 -20.49 0.01 -6.15
C LEU A 225 -21.41 -0.24 -7.36
N TYR A 226 -20.96 0.15 -8.56
CA TYR A 226 -21.73 -0.08 -9.80
C TYR A 226 -21.63 -1.54 -10.28
N ALA A 227 -20.46 -2.16 -10.18
CA ALA A 227 -20.25 -3.53 -10.66
C ALA A 227 -21.00 -4.56 -9.81
N ALA A 228 -21.04 -4.40 -8.49
CA ALA A 228 -21.65 -5.36 -7.56
C ALA A 228 -23.18 -5.38 -7.58
N GLN A 229 -23.81 -4.42 -8.26
CA GLN A 229 -25.27 -4.37 -8.40
C GLN A 229 -25.82 -5.66 -9.02
N ASP A 230 -27.00 -6.07 -8.55
CA ASP A 230 -27.68 -7.26 -9.05
C ASP A 230 -28.06 -7.07 -10.54
N PRO A 231 -27.76 -8.04 -11.43
CA PRO A 231 -28.07 -7.93 -12.86
C PRO A 231 -29.57 -7.84 -13.17
N HIS A 232 -30.42 -8.34 -12.29
CA HIS A 232 -31.87 -8.44 -12.51
C HIS A 232 -32.66 -7.49 -11.61
N LYS A 233 -32.14 -7.15 -10.42
CA LYS A 233 -32.80 -6.28 -9.45
C LYS A 233 -31.82 -5.28 -8.81
N PRO A 234 -31.28 -4.32 -9.57
CA PRO A 234 -30.38 -3.31 -9.03
C PRO A 234 -31.11 -2.43 -8.01
N ASP A 235 -30.36 -1.83 -7.09
CA ASP A 235 -30.91 -0.88 -6.14
C ASP A 235 -31.43 0.39 -6.85
N ALA A 236 -32.40 1.05 -6.24
CA ALA A 236 -33.05 2.22 -6.82
C ALA A 236 -32.01 3.32 -7.14
N GLY A 237 -31.94 3.74 -8.41
CA GLY A 237 -30.99 4.74 -8.89
C GLY A 237 -29.71 4.16 -9.51
N TYR A 238 -29.51 2.84 -9.46
CA TYR A 238 -28.36 2.17 -10.08
C TYR A 238 -28.73 1.44 -11.38
N ARG A 239 -27.74 1.31 -12.27
CA ARG A 239 -27.83 0.45 -13.45
C ARG A 239 -27.53 -1.01 -13.07
N PRO A 240 -28.04 -2.01 -13.81
CA PRO A 240 -27.67 -3.41 -13.62
C PRO A 240 -26.16 -3.60 -13.66
N GLY A 241 -25.64 -4.31 -12.66
CA GLY A 241 -24.21 -4.64 -12.56
C GLY A 241 -23.93 -6.09 -12.99
N ILE A 242 -22.73 -6.54 -12.67
CA ILE A 242 -22.27 -7.92 -12.89
C ILE A 242 -22.54 -8.81 -11.66
N GLY A 243 -22.97 -8.24 -10.53
CA GLY A 243 -23.24 -8.91 -9.26
C GLY A 243 -22.00 -9.18 -8.42
N VAL A 244 -22.19 -9.34 -7.10
CA VAL A 244 -21.13 -9.51 -6.10
C VAL A 244 -20.14 -10.62 -6.48
N ARG A 245 -20.63 -11.79 -6.94
CA ARG A 245 -19.76 -12.91 -7.33
C ARG A 245 -18.76 -12.53 -8.41
N ASN A 246 -19.22 -11.88 -9.49
CA ASN A 246 -18.35 -11.50 -10.59
C ASN A 246 -17.44 -10.34 -10.21
N SER A 247 -17.91 -9.42 -9.36
CA SER A 247 -17.06 -8.38 -8.78
C SER A 247 -15.92 -8.96 -7.94
N LEU A 248 -16.15 -10.04 -7.18
CA LEU A 248 -15.08 -10.75 -6.45
C LEU A 248 -14.05 -11.36 -7.41
N PHE A 249 -14.45 -11.88 -8.57
CA PHE A 249 -13.50 -12.34 -9.60
C PHE A 249 -12.67 -11.18 -10.18
N VAL A 250 -13.29 -10.02 -10.41
CA VAL A 250 -12.55 -8.81 -10.85
C VAL A 250 -11.52 -8.42 -9.81
N LEU A 251 -11.89 -8.37 -8.52
CA LEU A 251 -10.94 -8.08 -7.44
C LEU A 251 -9.81 -9.11 -7.34
N ALA A 252 -10.11 -10.41 -7.56
CA ALA A 252 -9.08 -11.44 -7.61
C ALA A 252 -8.09 -11.22 -8.77
N GLY A 253 -8.60 -10.79 -9.94
CA GLY A 253 -7.78 -10.41 -11.08
C GLY A 253 -6.90 -9.18 -10.79
N VAL A 254 -7.45 -8.16 -10.13
CA VAL A 254 -6.70 -6.97 -9.68
C VAL A 254 -5.57 -7.36 -8.73
N ASN A 255 -5.83 -8.24 -7.75
CA ASN A 255 -4.81 -8.76 -6.85
C ASN A 255 -3.73 -9.56 -7.59
N LEU A 256 -4.12 -10.35 -8.60
CA LEU A 256 -3.18 -11.11 -9.42
C LEU A 256 -2.30 -10.18 -10.27
N LEU A 257 -2.86 -9.09 -10.80
CA LEU A 257 -2.06 -8.05 -11.44
C LEU A 257 -1.09 -7.41 -10.43
N GLY A 258 -1.54 -7.16 -9.18
CA GLY A 258 -0.67 -6.66 -8.11
C GLY A 258 0.52 -7.59 -7.84
N PHE A 259 0.28 -8.91 -7.82
CA PHE A 259 1.34 -9.92 -7.75
C PHE A 259 2.32 -9.79 -8.92
N MET A 260 1.83 -9.65 -10.16
CA MET A 260 2.70 -9.52 -11.34
C MET A 260 3.49 -8.20 -11.34
N PHE A 261 2.87 -7.10 -10.92
CA PHE A 261 3.56 -5.80 -10.85
C PHE A 261 4.53 -5.71 -9.67
N THR A 262 4.41 -6.59 -8.67
CA THR A 262 5.37 -6.68 -7.57
C THR A 262 6.77 -7.05 -8.07
N PHE A 263 6.91 -7.80 -9.18
CA PHE A 263 8.22 -8.09 -9.79
C PHE A 263 8.98 -6.86 -10.29
N LEU A 264 8.32 -5.70 -10.44
CA LEU A 264 8.98 -4.43 -10.77
C LEU A 264 9.52 -3.70 -9.54
N VAL A 265 9.18 -4.18 -8.34
CA VAL A 265 9.56 -3.57 -7.07
C VAL A 265 10.87 -4.22 -6.59
N PRO A 266 11.93 -3.44 -6.31
CA PRO A 266 13.19 -3.99 -5.84
C PRO A 266 13.09 -4.42 -4.36
N GLU A 267 13.82 -5.48 -3.98
CA GLU A 267 13.97 -5.85 -2.57
C GLU A 267 14.96 -4.91 -1.86
N ALA A 268 14.50 -4.30 -0.78
CA ALA A 268 15.24 -3.33 0.03
C ALA A 268 15.89 -3.95 1.27
N ASN A 269 15.59 -5.21 1.59
CA ASN A 269 16.07 -5.84 2.82
C ASN A 269 17.61 -5.93 2.89
N GLY A 270 18.16 -5.56 4.04
CA GLY A 270 19.59 -5.68 4.36
C GLY A 270 20.52 -4.69 3.64
N LYS A 271 19.97 -3.72 2.89
CA LYS A 271 20.73 -2.68 2.20
C LYS A 271 20.51 -1.33 2.84
N SER A 272 21.54 -0.49 2.85
CA SER A 272 21.38 0.88 3.31
C SER A 272 20.50 1.69 2.32
N LEU A 273 19.87 2.76 2.80
CA LEU A 273 19.08 3.65 1.93
C LEU A 273 19.94 4.25 0.80
N GLU A 274 21.24 4.42 1.04
CA GLU A 274 22.22 4.98 0.11
C GLU A 274 22.66 3.95 -0.95
N GLU A 275 22.76 2.68 -0.56
CA GLU A 275 22.99 1.57 -1.51
C GLU A 275 21.76 1.33 -2.40
N MET A 276 20.55 1.44 -1.84
CA MET A 276 19.30 1.24 -2.58
C MET A 276 18.97 2.38 -3.54
N SER A 277 19.18 3.62 -3.11
CA SER A 277 19.02 4.80 -3.98
C SER A 277 20.16 4.93 -4.98
N GLY A 278 21.30 4.31 -4.68
CA GLY A 278 22.53 4.37 -5.43
C GLY A 278 23.38 5.61 -5.15
N GLU A 279 23.04 6.37 -4.11
CA GLU A 279 23.81 7.52 -3.61
C GLU A 279 25.21 7.10 -3.12
N ALA A 280 25.38 5.91 -2.52
CA ALA A 280 26.68 5.46 -2.01
C ALA A 280 27.75 5.30 -3.11
N GLN A 281 27.34 4.80 -4.27
CA GLN A 281 28.23 4.61 -5.42
C GLN A 281 28.59 5.94 -6.08
N ASP A 282 27.64 6.86 -6.12
CA ASP A 282 27.83 8.19 -6.67
C ASP A 282 28.78 9.02 -5.78
N ASP A 283 28.75 8.83 -4.45
CA ASP A 283 29.66 9.46 -3.48
C ASP A 283 31.09 8.89 -3.57
N GLU A 284 31.24 7.56 -3.72
CA GLU A 284 32.55 6.92 -3.92
C GLU A 284 33.24 7.34 -5.23
N ASP A 285 32.49 7.40 -6.32
CA ASP A 285 33.01 7.82 -7.62
C ASP A 285 33.40 9.30 -7.62
N GLN A 286 32.66 10.15 -6.90
CA GLN A 286 33.01 11.55 -6.68
C GLN A 286 34.28 11.70 -5.83
N ALA A 287 34.41 10.93 -4.75
CA ALA A 287 35.61 10.93 -3.92
C ALA A 287 36.85 10.51 -4.73
N ARG A 288 36.73 9.52 -5.62
CA ARG A 288 37.79 9.10 -6.54
C ARG A 288 38.12 10.17 -7.58
N ALA A 289 37.11 10.82 -8.15
CA ALA A 289 37.30 11.90 -9.11
C ALA A 289 37.98 13.12 -8.46
N ALA A 290 37.57 13.51 -7.25
CA ALA A 290 38.20 14.58 -6.48
C ALA A 290 39.65 14.27 -6.11
N ALA A 291 39.94 13.02 -5.72
CA ALA A 291 41.30 12.55 -5.45
C ALA A 291 42.18 12.53 -6.70
N ALA A 292 41.61 12.25 -7.88
CA ALA A 292 42.33 12.27 -9.16
C ALA A 292 42.64 13.70 -9.67
N VAL A 293 41.92 14.71 -9.18
CA VAL A 293 42.08 16.13 -9.57
C VAL A 293 43.05 16.88 -8.66
N GLN A 294 43.42 16.36 -7.49
CA GLN A 294 44.50 16.94 -6.69
C GLN A 294 45.85 16.71 -7.40
N PRO A 295 46.51 17.75 -7.93
CA PRO A 295 47.85 17.59 -8.48
C PRO A 295 48.79 17.24 -7.32
N SER A 296 49.67 16.26 -7.55
CA SER A 296 50.82 15.97 -6.69
C SER A 296 51.60 17.27 -6.45
N THR A 297 51.34 17.94 -5.33
CA THR A 297 52.20 19.01 -4.82
C THR A 297 53.41 18.33 -4.17
N ALA A 298 54.42 18.07 -5.00
CA ALA A 298 55.78 17.76 -4.59
C ALA A 298 56.73 18.70 -5.33
#